data_AF-A0A259BKM2-F1
#
_entry.id   AF-A0A259BKM2-F1
#
_cell.length_a   1.000
_cell.length_b   1.000
_cell.length_c   1.000
_cell.angle_alpha   90.00
_cell.angle_beta   90.00
_cell.angle_gamma   90.00
#
_symmetry.space_group_name_H-M   'P 1'
#
loop_
_entity.id
_entity.type
_entity.pdbx_description
1 polymer ?
#
loop_
_entity_poly.entity_id
_entity_poly.type
_entity_poly.pdbx_seq_one_letter_code
_entity_poly.pdbx_strand_id
1 'polypeptide(L)'
;MSAIEPNVAALLWFALLWTTTCLGFLILCGMYPMHTRPQAARTSGALPLIVLNSALWLALAAGTLAFGYGELRLTTLIVVGGLVMLFAPAPFEAMPAIWRDGRRGLAALLVVQAAGLAVWLAISQAGAQLI
;
A
#
# COMPACT_ATOMS: atom_id res chain seq x y z
N MET A 1 -16.41 7.18 -20.70
CA MET A 1 -15.12 6.69 -21.23
C MET A 1 -14.78 7.46 -22.51
N SER A 2 -14.02 8.55 -22.39
CA SER A 2 -13.42 9.29 -23.52
C SER A 2 -12.38 10.29 -23.01
N ALA A 3 -11.32 9.80 -22.36
CA ALA A 3 -10.11 10.60 -22.16
C ALA A 3 -9.03 9.97 -23.06
N ILE A 4 -8.65 10.66 -24.14
CA ILE A 4 -7.61 10.19 -25.07
C ILE A 4 -6.25 10.08 -24.36
N GLU A 5 -6.02 10.92 -23.34
CA GLU A 5 -4.80 10.98 -22.57
C GLU A 5 -4.99 10.38 -21.16
N PRO A 6 -3.98 9.69 -20.60
CA PRO A 6 -4.03 9.25 -19.21
C PRO A 6 -4.02 10.47 -18.28
N ASN A 7 -4.91 10.48 -17.29
CA ASN A 7 -4.84 11.45 -16.18
C ASN A 7 -3.52 11.23 -15.42
N VAL A 8 -2.48 11.99 -15.78
CA VAL A 8 -1.12 11.80 -15.26
C VAL A 8 -1.08 12.03 -13.76
N ALA A 9 -1.85 12.99 -13.24
CA ALA A 9 -1.93 13.24 -11.81
C ALA A 9 -2.52 12.03 -11.07
N ALA A 10 -3.65 11.48 -11.54
CA ALA A 10 -4.23 10.27 -10.96
C ALA A 10 -3.29 9.07 -11.10
N LEU A 11 -2.55 8.97 -12.21
CA LEU A 11 -1.59 7.90 -12.42
C LEU A 11 -0.45 7.94 -11.39
N LEU A 12 0.07 9.13 -11.10
CA LEU A 12 1.13 9.32 -10.09
C LEU A 12 0.63 8.94 -8.70
N TRP A 13 -0.58 9.40 -8.32
CA TRP A 13 -1.18 9.04 -7.03
C TRP A 13 -1.44 7.55 -6.91
N PHE A 14 -2.00 6.93 -7.95
CA PHE A 14 -2.21 5.50 -8.02
C PHE A 14 -0.89 4.74 -7.85
N ALA A 15 0.15 5.09 -8.61
CA ALA A 15 1.44 4.42 -8.53
C ALA A 15 2.07 4.52 -7.13
N LEU A 16 1.97 5.68 -6.47
CA LEU A 16 2.51 5.91 -5.13
C LEU A 16 1.76 5.11 -4.06
N LEU A 17 0.42 5.17 -4.06
CA LEU A 17 -0.43 4.42 -3.13
C LEU A 17 -0.32 2.92 -3.35
N TRP A 18 -0.22 2.49 -4.61
CA TRP A 18 -0.07 1.08 -4.96
C TRP A 18 1.31 0.55 -4.57
N THR A 19 2.38 1.33 -4.74
CA THR A 19 3.72 0.98 -4.25
C THR A 19 3.70 0.77 -2.74
N THR A 20 3.06 1.69 -2.01
CA THR A 20 2.90 1.60 -0.55
C THR A 20 2.13 0.33 -0.16
N THR A 21 1.09 -0.01 -0.91
CA THR A 21 0.28 -1.22 -0.71
C THR A 21 1.10 -2.49 -0.97
N CYS A 22 1.89 -2.55 -2.04
CA CYS A 22 2.74 -3.70 -2.37
C CYS A 22 3.84 -3.90 -1.32
N LEU A 23 4.49 -2.82 -0.87
CA LEU A 23 5.49 -2.90 0.20
C LEU A 23 4.86 -3.37 1.52
N GLY A 24 3.69 -2.82 1.86
CA GLY A 24 2.93 -3.26 3.03
C GLY A 24 2.55 -4.74 2.97
N PHE A 25 2.16 -5.23 1.79
CA PHE A 25 1.89 -6.65 1.57
C PHE A 25 3.13 -7.52 1.85
N LEU A 26 4.29 -7.16 1.29
CA LEU A 26 5.54 -7.92 1.48
C LEU A 26 5.98 -7.96 2.95
N ILE A 27 5.90 -6.81 3.65
CA ILE A 27 6.21 -6.74 5.09
C ILE A 27 5.25 -7.64 5.88
N LEU A 28 3.95 -7.57 5.60
CA LEU A 28 2.94 -8.37 6.29
C LEU A 28 3.10 -9.86 6.01
N CYS A 29 3.38 -10.27 4.76
CA CYS A 29 3.67 -11.64 4.41
C CYS A 29 4.82 -12.21 5.25
N GLY A 30 5.88 -11.43 5.50
CA GLY A 30 6.98 -11.85 6.38
C GLY A 30 6.60 -12.06 7.85
N MET A 31 5.44 -11.57 8.30
CA MET A 31 4.94 -11.73 9.66
C MET A 31 4.05 -12.97 9.85
N TYR A 32 3.67 -13.64 8.76
CA TYR A 32 2.86 -14.86 8.75
C TYR A 32 3.64 -16.04 8.13
N PRO A 33 3.47 -17.29 8.61
CA PRO A 33 2.67 -17.72 9.76
C PRO A 33 3.32 -17.39 11.12
N MET A 34 2.50 -17.32 12.18
CA MET A 34 2.92 -16.78 13.50
C MET A 34 4.10 -17.50 14.16
N HIS A 35 4.36 -18.77 13.82
CA HIS A 35 5.41 -19.59 14.40
C HIS A 35 6.79 -19.36 13.75
N THR A 36 6.85 -18.85 12.52
CA THR A 36 8.10 -18.55 11.80
C THR A 36 8.49 -17.07 11.82
N ARG A 37 7.63 -16.18 12.33
CA ARG A 37 7.90 -14.72 12.33
C ARG A 37 9.23 -14.34 13.01
N PRO A 38 9.88 -13.24 12.60
CA PRO A 38 11.16 -12.79 13.14
C PRO A 38 11.14 -12.63 14.66
N GLN A 39 12.24 -12.94 15.34
CA GLN A 39 12.32 -12.90 16.81
C GLN A 39 11.97 -11.52 17.38
N ALA A 40 12.39 -10.44 16.69
CA ALA A 40 12.05 -9.06 17.04
C ALA A 40 10.54 -8.73 16.97
N ALA A 41 9.77 -9.55 16.25
CA ALA A 41 8.30 -9.45 16.13
C ALA A 41 7.56 -10.48 17.00
N ARG A 42 8.23 -11.25 17.86
CA ARG A 42 7.60 -12.24 18.77
C ARG A 42 7.12 -11.67 20.11
N THR A 43 7.33 -10.37 20.36
CA THR A 43 6.88 -9.70 21.59
C THR A 43 5.35 -9.62 21.69
N SER A 44 4.82 -9.57 22.92
CA SER A 44 3.38 -9.60 23.22
C SER A 44 2.57 -8.49 22.54
N GLY A 45 3.19 -7.35 22.22
CA GLY A 45 2.55 -6.21 21.54
C GLY A 45 2.58 -6.25 20.01
N ALA A 46 3.21 -7.26 19.39
CA ALA A 46 3.34 -7.31 17.93
C ALA A 46 2.08 -7.85 17.24
N LEU A 47 1.35 -8.78 17.86
CA LEU A 47 0.13 -9.36 17.28
C LEU A 47 -0.96 -8.31 16.96
N PRO A 48 -1.36 -7.41 17.88
CA PRO A 48 -2.36 -6.40 17.56
C PRO A 48 -1.91 -5.45 16.44
N LEU A 49 -0.62 -5.11 16.38
CA LEU A 49 -0.07 -4.30 15.30
C LEU A 49 -0.15 -5.02 13.96
N ILE A 50 0.14 -6.31 13.91
CA ILE A 50 0.03 -7.11 12.68
C ILE A 50 -1.43 -7.13 12.22
N VAL A 51 -2.39 -7.44 13.10
CA VAL A 51 -3.82 -7.48 12.75
C VAL A 51 -4.32 -6.12 12.25
N LEU A 52 -3.95 -5.04 12.95
CA LEU A 52 -4.35 -3.69 12.57
C LEU A 52 -3.76 -3.28 11.21
N ASN A 53 -2.47 -3.53 10.98
CA ASN A 53 -1.84 -3.29 9.68
C ASN A 53 -2.47 -4.14 8.57
N SER A 54 -2.85 -5.40 8.84
CA SER A 54 -3.55 -6.23 7.85
C SER A 54 -4.91 -5.65 7.46
N ALA A 55 -5.67 -5.11 8.42
CA ALA A 55 -6.93 -4.44 8.16
C ALA A 55 -6.76 -3.12 7.38
N LEU A 56 -5.80 -2.29 7.79
CA LEU A 56 -5.48 -1.03 7.09
C LEU A 56 -4.95 -1.29 5.67
N TRP A 57 -4.13 -2.34 5.49
CA TRP A 57 -3.65 -2.76 4.19
C TRP A 57 -4.80 -3.15 3.26
N LEU A 58 -5.76 -3.95 3.74
CA LEU A 58 -6.96 -4.31 2.95
C LEU A 58 -7.74 -3.07 2.53
N ALA A 59 -7.96 -2.13 3.46
CA ALA A 59 -8.66 -0.88 3.17
C ALA A 59 -7.90 -0.03 2.13
N LEU A 60 -6.58 0.09 2.28
CA LEU A 60 -5.74 0.87 1.36
C LEU A 60 -5.66 0.23 -0.02
N ALA A 61 -5.53 -1.09 -0.10
CA ALA A 61 -5.53 -1.84 -1.35
C ALA A 61 -6.86 -1.68 -2.10
N ALA A 62 -7.97 -1.89 -1.41
CA ALA A 62 -9.31 -1.73 -1.98
C ALA A 62 -9.56 -0.28 -2.44
N GLY A 63 -9.22 0.71 -1.61
CA GLY A 63 -9.35 2.12 -1.94
C GLY A 63 -8.51 2.52 -3.16
N THR A 64 -7.24 2.08 -3.20
CA THR A 64 -6.32 2.37 -4.31
C THR A 64 -6.80 1.76 -5.61
N LEU A 65 -7.29 0.51 -5.59
CA LEU A 65 -7.84 -0.16 -6.78
C LEU A 65 -9.13 0.50 -7.25
N ALA A 66 -10.03 0.85 -6.34
CA ALA A 66 -11.27 1.57 -6.67
C ALA A 66 -10.98 2.94 -7.29
N PHE A 67 -10.04 3.68 -6.72
CA PHE A 67 -9.56 4.97 -7.26
C PHE A 67 -8.99 4.79 -8.67
N GLY A 68 -8.07 3.84 -8.85
CA GLY A 68 -7.47 3.59 -10.16
C GLY A 68 -8.51 3.14 -11.20
N TYR A 69 -9.50 2.33 -10.82
CA TYR A 69 -10.57 1.92 -11.71
C TYR A 69 -11.49 3.08 -12.12
N GLY A 70 -11.71 4.06 -11.22
CA GLY A 70 -12.51 5.25 -11.51
C GLY A 70 -11.79 6.29 -12.37
N GLU A 71 -10.50 6.51 -12.13
CA GLU A 71 -9.74 7.62 -12.71
C GLU A 71 -8.87 7.23 -13.91
N LEU A 72 -8.49 5.96 -14.04
CA LEU A 72 -7.57 5.49 -15.07
C LEU A 72 -8.25 4.59 -16.10
N ARG A 73 -7.65 4.52 -17.29
CA ARG A 73 -7.99 3.47 -18.25
C ARG A 73 -7.60 2.11 -17.65
N LEU A 74 -8.44 1.09 -17.86
CA LEU A 74 -8.20 -0.26 -17.35
C LEU A 74 -6.83 -0.83 -17.81
N THR A 75 -6.41 -0.53 -19.05
CA THR A 75 -5.09 -0.95 -19.54
C THR A 75 -3.96 -0.28 -18.76
N THR A 76 -4.05 1.01 -18.48
CA THR A 76 -3.07 1.74 -17.67
C THR A 76 -3.04 1.20 -16.24
N LEU A 77 -4.20 0.94 -15.64
CA LEU A 77 -4.32 0.34 -14.31
C LEU A 77 -3.58 -1.00 -14.24
N ILE A 78 -3.83 -1.89 -15.20
CA ILE A 78 -3.22 -3.22 -15.26
C ILE A 78 -1.71 -3.12 -15.49
N VAL A 79 -1.27 -2.33 -16.48
CA VAL A 79 0.15 -2.22 -16.83
C VAL A 79 0.96 -1.60 -15.70
N VAL A 80 0.52 -0.45 -15.17
CA VAL A 80 1.26 0.24 -14.11
C VAL A 80 1.12 -0.48 -12.77
N GLY A 81 -0.06 -1.01 -12.46
CA GLY A 81 -0.27 -1.81 -11.25
C GLY A 81 0.59 -3.08 -11.26
N GLY A 82 0.65 -3.77 -12.40
CA GLY A 82 1.51 -4.95 -12.59
C GLY A 82 2.99 -4.60 -12.51
N LEU A 83 3.43 -3.50 -13.13
CA LEU A 83 4.83 -3.07 -13.10
C LEU A 83 5.27 -2.71 -11.69
N VAL A 84 4.50 -1.92 -10.96
CA VAL A 84 4.78 -1.58 -9.56
C VAL A 84 4.84 -2.84 -8.69
N MET A 85 3.89 -3.76 -8.85
CA MET A 85 3.89 -5.02 -8.10
C MET A 85 5.10 -5.90 -8.43
N LEU A 86 5.47 -5.99 -9.71
CA LEU A 86 6.62 -6.78 -10.18
C LEU A 86 7.95 -6.24 -9.64
N PHE A 87 8.08 -4.92 -9.54
CA PHE A 87 9.30 -4.27 -9.04
C PHE A 87 9.27 -3.94 -7.55
N ALA A 88 8.16 -4.15 -6.84
CA ALA A 88 8.06 -3.95 -5.39
C ALA A 88 9.09 -4.73 -4.55
N PRO A 89 9.56 -5.94 -4.94
CA PRO A 89 10.61 -6.63 -4.20
C PRO A 89 11.93 -5.86 -4.15
N ALA A 90 12.30 -5.09 -5.18
CA ALA A 90 13.58 -4.37 -5.22
C ALA A 90 13.74 -3.33 -4.09
N PRO A 91 12.81 -2.38 -3.86
CA PRO A 91 12.87 -1.49 -2.71
C PRO A 91 12.66 -2.20 -1.37
N PHE A 92 11.94 -3.33 -1.34
CA PHE A 92 11.77 -4.14 -0.13
C PHE A 92 13.09 -4.77 0.33
N GLU A 93 13.87 -5.35 -0.59
CA GLU A 93 15.18 -5.94 -0.27
C GLU A 93 16.24 -4.89 0.08
N ALA A 94 16.13 -3.68 -0.48
CA ALA A 94 16.98 -2.55 -0.10
C ALA A 94 16.65 -1.96 1.29
N MET A 95 15.50 -2.32 1.87
CA MET A 95 15.03 -1.76 3.13
C MET A 95 15.80 -2.35 4.33
N PRO A 96 16.29 -1.52 5.27
CA PRO A 96 16.99 -2.04 6.45
C PRO A 96 16.09 -2.93 7.32
N ALA A 97 16.64 -4.01 7.85
CA ALA A 97 15.91 -5.00 8.65
C ALA A 97 15.16 -4.40 9.85
N ILE A 98 15.63 -3.28 10.43
CA ILE A 98 14.93 -2.61 11.54
C ILE A 98 13.54 -2.06 11.16
N TRP A 99 13.34 -1.72 9.88
CA TRP A 99 12.08 -1.23 9.34
C TRP A 99 11.19 -2.35 8.80
N ARG A 100 11.80 -3.48 8.43
CA ARG A 100 11.10 -4.66 7.88
C ARG A 100 10.67 -5.66 8.96
N ASP A 101 11.58 -5.97 9.87
CA ASP A 101 11.53 -7.14 10.75
C ASP A 101 11.42 -6.73 12.22
N GLY A 102 10.28 -6.18 12.63
CA GLY A 102 10.04 -5.92 14.06
C GLY A 102 8.91 -4.96 14.38
N ARG A 103 8.70 -4.74 15.68
CA ARG A 103 7.63 -3.87 16.19
C ARG A 103 7.73 -2.42 15.71
N ARG A 104 8.96 -1.88 15.60
CA ARG A 104 9.18 -0.52 15.10
C ARG A 104 8.79 -0.39 13.63
N GLY A 105 9.18 -1.37 12.81
CA GLY A 105 8.75 -1.48 11.42
C GLY A 105 7.24 -1.53 11.28
N LEU A 106 6.57 -2.36 12.07
CA LEU A 106 5.09 -2.46 12.08
C LEU A 106 4.39 -1.17 12.53
N ALA A 107 4.96 -0.45 13.50
CA ALA A 107 4.42 0.84 13.92
C ALA A 107 4.63 1.92 12.84
N ALA A 108 5.78 1.92 12.15
CA ALA A 108 6.04 2.81 11.03
C ALA A 108 5.10 2.51 9.85
N LEU A 109 4.93 1.22 9.51
CA LEU A 109 4.00 0.78 8.48
C LEU A 109 2.57 1.24 8.79
N LEU A 110 2.15 1.17 10.06
CA LEU A 110 0.83 1.62 10.49
C LEU A 110 0.63 3.10 10.17
N VAL A 111 1.61 3.95 10.51
CA VAL A 111 1.57 5.39 10.23
C VAL A 111 1.54 5.64 8.73
N VAL A 112 2.36 4.93 7.96
CA VAL A 112 2.41 5.08 6.50
C VAL A 112 1.09 4.65 5.84
N GLN A 113 0.48 3.53 6.27
CA GLN A 113 -0.81 3.09 5.75
C GLN A 113 -1.94 4.05 6.13
N ALA A 114 -1.95 4.56 7.37
CA ALA A 114 -2.92 5.55 7.81
C ALA A 114 -2.78 6.86 7.01
N ALA A 115 -1.55 7.32 6.78
CA ALA A 115 -1.29 8.48 5.93
C ALA A 115 -1.72 8.22 4.47
N GLY A 116 -1.45 7.04 3.94
CA GLY A 116 -1.90 6.62 2.61
C GLY A 116 -3.42 6.65 2.47
N LEU A 117 -4.15 6.15 3.48
CA LEU A 117 -5.62 6.23 3.52
C LEU A 117 -6.12 7.67 3.61
N ALA A 118 -5.48 8.52 4.41
CA ALA A 118 -5.83 9.93 4.49
C ALA A 118 -5.61 10.66 3.16
N VAL A 119 -4.49 10.38 2.47
CA VAL A 119 -4.21 10.89 1.12
C VAL A 119 -5.25 10.39 0.13
N TRP A 120 -5.57 9.09 0.13
CA TRP A 120 -6.60 8.51 -0.73
C TRP A 120 -7.96 9.18 -0.52
N LEU A 121 -8.37 9.41 0.73
CA LEU A 121 -9.61 10.13 1.06
C LEU A 121 -9.58 11.56 0.51
N ALA A 122 -8.48 12.28 0.73
CA ALA A 122 -8.34 13.67 0.29
C ALA A 122 -8.42 13.81 -1.25
N ILE A 123 -7.69 12.96 -2.00
CA ILE A 123 -7.71 13.02 -3.46
C ILE A 123 -9.05 12.55 -4.04
N SER A 124 -9.72 11.60 -3.38
CA SER A 124 -11.04 11.11 -3.80
C SER A 124 -12.13 12.17 -3.57
N GLN A 125 -12.03 12.95 -2.48
CA GLN A 125 -12.92 14.10 -2.23
C GLN A 125 -12.63 15.26 -3.19
N ALA A 126 -11.37 15.54 -3.51
CA ALA A 126 -11.01 16.58 -4.47
C ALA A 126 -11.56 16.29 -5.88
N GLY A 127 -11.53 15.03 -6.32
CA GLY A 127 -12.16 14.62 -7.58
C GLY A 127 -13.69 14.81 -7.57
N ALA A 128 -14.34 14.61 -6.43
CA ALA A 128 -15.80 14.77 -6.28
C ALA A 128 -16.28 16.24 -6.29
N GLN A 129 -15.41 17.21 -6.03
CA GLN A 129 -15.74 18.65 -6.03
C GLN A 129 -15.65 19.30 -7.43
N LEU A 130 -15.13 18.58 -8.43
CA LEU A 130 -14.91 19.07 -9.80
C LEU A 130 -15.94 18.54 -10.81
N ILE A 131 -16.98 17.83 -10.33
CA ILE A 131 -18.12 17.32 -11.09
C ILE A 131 -19.38 18.06 -10.63
#